data_AF-A0A8S4S999-F1
#
_entry.id   AF-A0A8S4S999-F1
#
_cell.length_a   1.000
_cell.length_b   1.000
_cell.length_c   1.000
_cell.angle_alpha   90.00
_cell.angle_beta   90.00
_cell.angle_gamma   90.00
#
_symmetry.space_group_name_H-M   'P 1'
#
loop_
_entity.id
_entity.type
_entity.pdbx_description
1 polymer ?
#
loop_
_entity_poly.entity_id
_entity_poly.type
_entity_poly.pdbx_seq_one_letter_code
_entity_poly.pdbx_strand_id
1 'polypeptide(L)'
;MGTDSMSALQALSRFPFKSAQISHVILKIRNLLLTCNEKGYTVVFSWVPGHTGISGNERVDQLANEAISCGDIADYCNYAYDLCALPKHSLQESWKMAWSISSQSKGKSFARIQNSIPSKPWFSGLKLSRRVTCILTRMRLGHVCSPVQLAKFGIVDSDLIEVRRVILYGRKVEKVSSCCAK
;
A
#
# COMPACT_ATOMS: atom_id res chain seq x y z
N MET A 1 -12.33 31.95 9.80
CA MET A 1 -13.32 31.03 9.18
C MET A 1 -13.26 29.70 9.90
N GLY A 2 -14.41 29.15 10.29
CA GLY A 2 -14.52 27.81 10.88
C GLY A 2 -14.70 26.76 9.79
N THR A 3 -14.09 25.58 9.94
CA THR A 3 -14.32 24.40 9.08
C THR A 3 -14.22 23.13 9.91
N ASP A 4 -15.02 22.13 9.58
CA ASP A 4 -14.99 20.80 10.17
C ASP A 4 -14.02 19.82 9.49
N SER A 5 -13.53 20.19 8.31
CA SER A 5 -12.59 19.39 7.53
C SER A 5 -11.16 19.48 8.08
N MET A 6 -10.88 18.70 9.11
CA MET A 6 -9.54 18.57 9.70
C MET A 6 -8.50 18.13 8.66
N SER A 7 -8.89 17.26 7.72
CA SER A 7 -8.03 16.80 6.63
C SER A 7 -7.61 17.94 5.70
N ALA A 8 -8.51 18.87 5.37
CA ALA A 8 -8.19 20.06 4.57
C ALA A 8 -7.21 20.99 5.28
N LEU A 9 -7.41 21.25 6.58
CA LEU A 9 -6.49 22.05 7.39
C LEU A 9 -5.10 21.43 7.47
N GLN A 10 -5.02 20.12 7.71
CA GLN A 10 -3.77 19.39 7.69
C GLN A 10 -3.09 19.48 6.31
N ALA A 11 -3.84 19.34 5.22
CA ALA A 11 -3.29 19.47 3.87
C ALA A 11 -2.75 20.88 3.58
N LEU A 12 -3.43 21.93 4.04
CA LEU A 12 -2.97 23.31 3.93
C LEU A 12 -1.69 23.57 4.74
N SER A 13 -1.59 23.01 5.94
CA SER A 13 -0.43 23.17 6.83
C SER A 13 0.84 22.45 6.35
N ARG A 14 0.69 21.38 5.54
CA ARG A 14 1.83 20.59 5.05
C ARG A 14 2.62 21.32 3.98
N PHE A 15 3.95 21.25 4.03
CA PHE A 15 4.80 21.82 2.97
C PHE A 15 4.48 21.23 1.58
N PRO A 16 4.22 22.08 0.56
CA PRO A 16 3.78 21.63 -0.77
C PRO A 16 4.72 20.60 -1.40
N PHE A 17 6.04 20.77 -1.21
CA PHE A 17 7.05 19.97 -1.90
C PHE A 17 7.46 18.68 -1.17
N LYS A 18 6.85 18.36 -0.02
CA LYS A 18 7.14 17.12 0.73
C LYS A 18 6.13 16.00 0.51
N SER A 19 5.04 16.26 -0.23
CA SER A 19 4.03 15.25 -0.55
C SER A 19 4.19 14.79 -2.00
N ALA A 20 4.20 13.47 -2.22
CA ALA A 20 4.13 12.90 -3.57
C ALA A 20 2.80 13.22 -4.28
N GLN A 21 1.80 13.70 -3.54
CA GLN A 21 0.47 14.00 -4.03
C GLN A 21 0.07 15.40 -3.55
N ILE A 22 0.13 16.37 -4.47
CA ILE A 22 -0.32 17.73 -4.24
C ILE A 22 -1.70 17.88 -4.87
N SER A 23 -2.72 18.12 -4.04
CA SER A 23 -4.07 18.44 -4.55
C SER A 23 -4.06 19.81 -5.21
N HIS A 24 -4.57 19.89 -6.43
CA HIS A 24 -4.72 21.16 -7.16
C HIS A 24 -5.67 22.13 -6.43
N VAL A 25 -6.67 21.62 -5.69
CA VAL A 25 -7.57 22.44 -4.86
C VAL A 25 -6.76 23.14 -3.78
N ILE A 26 -5.85 22.43 -3.11
CA ILE A 26 -4.98 23.00 -2.08
C ILE A 26 -4.04 24.07 -2.67
N LEU A 27 -3.55 23.90 -3.90
CA LEU A 27 -2.77 24.93 -4.59
C LEU A 27 -3.60 26.17 -4.92
N LYS A 28 -4.83 25.99 -5.42
CA LYS A 28 -5.76 27.10 -5.68
C LYS A 28 -6.06 27.87 -4.39
N ILE A 29 -6.34 27.18 -3.29
CA ILE A 29 -6.58 27.81 -1.98
C ILE A 29 -5.35 28.59 -1.53
N ARG A 30 -4.14 28.04 -1.66
CA ARG A 30 -2.90 28.76 -1.31
C ARG A 30 -2.69 30.01 -2.15
N ASN A 31 -2.98 29.94 -3.45
CA ASN A 31 -2.89 31.10 -4.33
C ASN A 31 -3.86 32.21 -3.88
N LEU A 32 -5.10 31.85 -3.53
CA LEU A 32 -6.08 32.78 -2.99
C LEU A 32 -5.62 33.40 -1.66
N LEU A 33 -5.06 32.60 -0.75
CA LEU A 33 -4.53 33.09 0.53
C LEU A 33 -3.38 34.07 0.32
N LEU A 34 -2.50 33.82 -0.65
CA LEU A 34 -1.44 34.75 -1.03
C LEU A 34 -2.03 36.08 -1.53
N THR A 35 -2.99 36.03 -2.46
CA THR A 35 -3.67 37.23 -2.95
C THR A 35 -4.39 38.00 -1.83
N CYS A 36 -5.00 37.31 -0.87
CA CYS A 36 -5.60 37.95 0.30
C CYS A 36 -4.54 38.69 1.13
N ASN A 37 -3.40 38.04 1.38
CA ASN A 37 -2.31 38.63 2.14
C ASN A 37 -1.71 39.86 1.42
N GLU A 38 -1.52 39.79 0.11
CA GLU A 38 -1.04 40.93 -0.71
C GLU A 38 -1.99 42.13 -0.66
N LYS A 39 -3.29 41.87 -0.49
CA LYS A 39 -4.32 42.91 -0.30
C LYS A 39 -4.48 43.38 1.15
N GLY A 40 -3.66 42.87 2.08
CA GLY A 40 -3.69 43.23 3.50
C GLY A 40 -4.73 42.49 4.34
N TYR A 41 -5.35 41.43 3.82
CA TYR A 41 -6.29 40.61 4.60
C TYR A 41 -5.56 39.51 5.36
N THR A 42 -5.84 39.41 6.66
CA THR A 42 -5.39 38.27 7.48
C THR A 42 -6.48 37.21 7.54
N VAL A 43 -6.21 36.02 7.02
CA VAL A 43 -7.14 34.88 7.03
C VAL A 43 -6.72 33.88 8.11
N VAL A 44 -7.60 33.62 9.06
CA VAL A 44 -7.40 32.62 10.13
C VAL A 44 -8.40 31.49 9.96
N PHE A 45 -7.90 30.25 10.04
CA PHE A 45 -8.71 29.04 10.04
C PHE A 45 -8.85 28.47 11.44
N SER A 46 -10.06 28.07 11.81
CA SER A 46 -10.34 27.36 13.05
C SER A 46 -11.02 26.03 12.74
N TRP A 47 -10.54 24.95 13.34
CA TRP A 47 -11.26 23.68 13.27
C TRP A 47 -12.46 23.72 14.20
N VAL A 48 -13.60 23.22 13.72
CA VAL A 48 -14.86 23.14 14.46
C VAL A 48 -15.41 21.72 14.30
N PRO A 49 -15.90 21.05 15.35
CA PRO A 49 -16.50 19.74 15.16
C PRO A 49 -17.77 19.82 14.30
N GLY A 50 -17.91 18.91 13.35
CA GLY A 50 -19.10 18.80 12.50
C GLY A 50 -20.30 18.22 13.26
N HIS A 51 -21.52 18.57 12.83
CA HIS A 51 -22.79 18.06 13.38
C HIS A 51 -22.99 18.27 14.89
N THR A 52 -22.49 19.37 15.46
CA THR A 52 -22.63 19.68 16.89
C THR A 52 -23.64 20.78 17.22
N GLY A 53 -24.60 21.10 16.36
CA GLY A 53 -25.59 22.16 16.60
C GLY A 53 -25.08 23.57 16.29
N ILE A 54 -23.91 23.71 15.66
CA ILE A 54 -23.37 25.04 15.30
C ILE A 54 -24.06 25.48 14.02
N SER A 55 -25.05 26.36 14.17
CA SER A 55 -25.97 26.81 13.12
C SER A 55 -25.27 27.20 11.81
N GLY A 56 -24.13 27.91 11.89
CA GLY A 56 -23.35 28.29 10.71
C GLY A 56 -22.75 27.10 9.95
N ASN A 57 -22.20 26.11 10.65
CA ASN A 57 -21.61 24.92 10.02
C ASN A 57 -22.71 24.03 9.44
N GLU A 58 -23.76 23.78 10.21
CA GLU A 58 -24.89 22.96 9.77
C GLU A 58 -25.59 23.56 8.55
N ARG A 59 -25.70 24.90 8.49
CA ARG A 59 -26.25 25.56 7.31
C ARG A 59 -25.37 25.37 6.07
N VAL A 60 -24.04 25.45 6.23
CA VAL A 60 -23.10 25.20 5.13
C VAL A 60 -23.17 23.74 4.67
N ASP A 61 -23.21 22.78 5.60
CA ASP A 61 -23.36 21.36 5.28
C ASP A 61 -24.67 21.05 4.57
N GLN A 62 -25.77 21.66 5.02
CA GLN A 62 -27.07 21.51 4.38
C GLN A 62 -27.03 22.04 2.94
N LEU A 63 -26.51 23.26 2.74
CA LEU A 63 -26.38 23.85 1.40
C LEU A 63 -25.46 23.03 0.49
N ALA A 64 -24.36 22.49 1.02
CA ALA A 64 -23.46 21.64 0.27
C ALA A 64 -24.14 20.33 -0.18
N ASN A 65 -24.98 19.73 0.68
CA ASN A 65 -25.77 18.55 0.32
C ASN A 65 -26.87 18.86 -0.69
N GLU A 66 -27.56 20.00 -0.55
CA GLU A 66 -28.56 20.46 -1.52
C GLU A 66 -27.92 20.66 -2.91
N ALA A 67 -26.73 21.27 -2.95
CA ALA A 67 -25.99 21.50 -4.19
C ALA A 67 -25.62 20.22 -4.95
N ILE A 68 -25.53 19.06 -4.29
CA ILE A 68 -25.31 17.77 -4.98
C ILE A 68 -26.48 17.46 -5.93
N SER A 69 -27.70 17.86 -5.58
CA SER A 69 -28.92 17.50 -6.32
C SER A 69 -29.45 18.63 -7.19
N CYS A 70 -29.33 19.89 -6.75
CA CYS A 70 -29.90 21.06 -7.45
C CYS A 70 -28.89 22.20 -7.66
N GLY A 71 -27.60 21.96 -7.42
CA GLY A 71 -26.57 22.97 -7.62
C GLY A 71 -26.21 23.19 -9.09
N ASP A 72 -25.65 24.36 -9.38
CA ASP A 72 -25.09 24.66 -10.69
C ASP A 72 -23.91 23.74 -11.00
N ILE A 73 -23.82 23.28 -12.24
CA ILE A 73 -22.70 22.46 -12.70
C ILE A 73 -21.48 23.36 -12.83
N ALA A 74 -20.50 23.17 -11.95
CA ALA A 74 -19.19 23.78 -12.09
C ALA A 74 -18.30 22.90 -12.99
N ASP A 75 -17.63 23.51 -13.96
CA ASP A 75 -16.57 22.85 -14.73
C ASP A 75 -15.41 22.49 -13.80
N TYR A 76 -15.40 21.22 -13.37
CA TYR A 76 -14.33 20.64 -12.58
C TYR A 76 -13.54 19.65 -13.43
N CYS A 77 -12.28 19.97 -13.70
CA CYS A 77 -11.39 19.03 -14.35
C CYS A 77 -11.13 17.86 -13.40
N ASN A 78 -11.52 16.65 -13.80
CA ASN A 78 -11.16 15.45 -13.07
C ASN A 78 -9.65 15.22 -13.18
N TYR A 79 -8.93 15.29 -12.05
CA TYR A 79 -7.51 14.99 -12.05
C TYR A 79 -7.30 13.48 -11.98
N ALA A 80 -6.23 13.00 -12.60
CA ALA A 80 -5.92 11.57 -12.63
C ALA A 80 -5.94 10.94 -11.23
N TYR A 81 -5.43 11.65 -10.21
CA TYR A 81 -5.47 11.20 -8.81
C TYR A 81 -6.88 10.98 -8.26
N ASP A 82 -7.83 11.86 -8.59
CA ASP A 82 -9.23 11.76 -8.15
C ASP A 82 -9.89 10.53 -8.79
N LEU A 83 -9.50 10.22 -10.03
CA LEU A 83 -10.02 9.07 -10.78
C LEU A 83 -9.30 7.75 -10.45
N CYS A 84 -8.06 7.77 -9.92
CA CYS A 84 -7.28 6.57 -9.60
C CYS A 84 -7.98 5.65 -8.59
N ALA A 85 -8.88 6.19 -7.77
CA ALA A 85 -9.67 5.38 -6.83
C ALA A 85 -10.79 4.59 -7.50
N LEU A 86 -11.31 5.05 -8.64
CA LEU A 86 -12.44 4.43 -9.36
C LEU A 86 -12.17 2.98 -9.77
N PRO A 87 -11.05 2.64 -10.44
CA PRO A 87 -10.82 1.26 -10.87
C PRO A 87 -10.42 0.34 -9.70
N LYS A 88 -10.24 0.85 -8.47
CA LYS A 88 -9.68 0.07 -7.36
C LYS A 88 -10.48 -1.19 -7.08
N HIS A 89 -11.81 -1.09 -7.04
CA HIS A 89 -12.68 -2.25 -6.80
C HIS A 89 -12.60 -3.26 -7.96
N SER A 90 -12.75 -2.79 -9.20
CA SER A 90 -12.68 -3.63 -10.40
C SER A 90 -11.33 -4.36 -10.52
N LEU A 91 -10.23 -3.65 -10.24
CA LEU A 91 -8.89 -4.22 -10.24
C LEU A 91 -8.73 -5.28 -9.15
N GLN A 92 -9.26 -5.04 -7.94
CA GLN A 92 -9.23 -6.02 -6.85
C GLN A 92 -10.00 -7.29 -7.21
N GLU A 93 -11.19 -7.17 -7.78
CA GLU A 93 -11.98 -8.33 -8.22
C GLU A 93 -11.31 -9.08 -9.37
N SER A 94 -10.79 -8.36 -10.38
CA SER A 94 -10.04 -8.96 -11.48
C SER A 94 -8.81 -9.74 -10.97
N TRP A 95 -8.11 -9.18 -9.98
CA TRP A 95 -6.94 -9.81 -9.38
C TRP A 95 -7.30 -11.06 -8.55
N LYS A 96 -8.40 -11.02 -7.80
CA LYS A 96 -8.93 -12.20 -7.08
C LYS A 96 -9.31 -13.32 -8.06
N MET A 97 -9.96 -12.97 -9.17
CA MET A 97 -10.33 -13.95 -10.19
C MET A 97 -9.10 -14.57 -10.86
N ALA A 98 -8.13 -13.74 -11.26
CA ALA A 98 -6.86 -14.21 -11.81
C ALA A 98 -6.11 -15.13 -10.84
N TRP A 99 -6.15 -14.84 -9.54
CA TRP A 99 -5.59 -15.70 -8.50
C TRP A 99 -6.31 -17.06 -8.39
N SER A 100 -7.63 -17.04 -8.36
CA SER A 100 -8.46 -18.26 -8.27
C SER A 100 -8.20 -19.20 -9.45
N ILE A 101 -8.00 -18.67 -10.65
CA ILE A 101 -7.69 -19.46 -11.85
C ILE A 101 -6.24 -19.94 -11.83
N SER A 102 -5.28 -19.02 -11.60
CA SER A 102 -3.86 -19.36 -11.69
C SER A 102 -3.43 -20.37 -10.63
N SER A 103 -3.97 -20.28 -9.40
CA SER A 103 -3.64 -21.17 -8.28
C SER A 103 -3.98 -22.65 -8.53
N GLN A 104 -4.87 -22.95 -9.48
CA GLN A 104 -5.23 -24.32 -9.86
C GLN A 104 -4.13 -25.02 -10.66
N SER A 105 -3.35 -24.26 -11.46
CA SER A 105 -2.32 -24.80 -12.35
C SER A 105 -0.89 -24.40 -11.95
N LYS A 106 -0.69 -23.17 -11.47
CA LYS A 106 0.60 -22.59 -11.09
C LYS A 106 0.58 -22.14 -9.65
N GLY A 107 1.68 -22.33 -8.93
CA GLY A 107 1.78 -21.85 -7.54
C GLY A 107 0.84 -22.55 -6.54
N LYS A 108 0.28 -23.72 -6.89
CA LYS A 108 -0.62 -24.52 -6.03
C LYS A 108 -0.07 -24.72 -4.61
N SER A 109 1.23 -24.93 -4.48
CA SER A 109 1.88 -25.05 -3.15
C SER A 109 1.79 -23.76 -2.34
N PHE A 110 2.05 -22.61 -2.96
CA PHE A 110 1.95 -21.31 -2.31
C PHE A 110 0.48 -20.97 -2.01
N ALA A 111 -0.46 -21.34 -2.89
CA ALA A 111 -1.89 -21.16 -2.67
C ALA A 111 -2.42 -21.90 -1.43
N ARG A 112 -1.85 -23.06 -1.05
CA ARG A 112 -2.18 -23.74 0.21
C ARG A 112 -1.83 -22.93 1.47
N ILE A 113 -0.80 -22.09 1.36
CA ILE A 113 -0.34 -21.21 2.46
C ILE A 113 -1.09 -19.88 2.38
N GLN A 114 -1.46 -19.45 1.18
CA GLN A 114 -2.01 -18.14 0.88
C GLN A 114 -3.24 -18.26 -0.03
N ASN A 115 -4.42 -18.41 0.58
CA ASN A 115 -5.66 -18.65 -0.16
C ASN A 115 -6.14 -17.43 -0.96
N SER A 116 -5.76 -16.22 -0.56
CA SER A 116 -6.17 -14.97 -1.21
C SER A 116 -5.01 -13.99 -1.36
N ILE A 117 -5.12 -13.06 -2.31
CA ILE A 117 -4.09 -12.02 -2.49
C ILE A 117 -4.41 -10.82 -1.59
N PRO A 118 -3.55 -10.50 -0.61
CA PRO A 118 -3.75 -9.39 0.30
C PRO A 118 -3.38 -8.08 -0.38
N SER A 119 -4.01 -6.98 0.05
CA SER A 119 -3.70 -5.62 -0.40
C SER A 119 -2.33 -5.11 0.07
N LYS A 120 -1.74 -5.78 1.07
CA LYS A 120 -0.42 -5.50 1.61
C LYS A 120 0.40 -6.79 1.67
N PRO A 121 1.74 -6.71 1.61
CA PRO A 121 2.58 -7.89 1.78
C PRO A 121 2.30 -8.63 3.09
N TRP A 122 2.45 -9.95 3.10
CA TRP A 122 2.16 -10.80 4.27
C TRP A 122 2.94 -10.44 5.54
N PHE A 123 4.07 -9.73 5.39
CA PHE A 123 4.91 -9.25 6.49
C PHE A 123 4.65 -7.79 6.86
N SER A 124 3.61 -7.16 6.29
CA SER A 124 3.23 -5.79 6.65
C SER A 124 2.88 -5.71 8.13
N GLY A 125 3.49 -4.78 8.86
CA GLY A 125 3.34 -4.64 10.31
C GLY A 125 4.30 -5.48 11.14
N LEU A 126 5.09 -6.36 10.53
CA LEU A 126 6.14 -7.11 11.23
C LEU A 126 7.49 -6.38 11.13
N LYS A 127 8.21 -6.29 12.25
CA LYS A 127 9.59 -5.77 12.28
C LYS A 127 10.58 -6.87 11.90
N LEU A 128 10.63 -7.21 10.61
CA LEU A 128 11.58 -8.19 10.07
C LEU A 128 12.70 -7.50 9.29
N SER A 129 13.93 -8.00 9.42
CA SER A 129 15.02 -7.55 8.56
C SER A 129 14.80 -8.01 7.11
N ARG A 130 15.31 -7.25 6.14
CA ARG A 130 15.22 -7.61 4.71
C ARG A 130 15.70 -9.05 4.44
N ARG A 131 16.79 -9.46 5.09
CA ARG A 131 17.36 -10.82 4.97
C ARG A 131 16.33 -11.88 5.38
N VAL A 132 15.70 -11.72 6.54
CA VAL A 132 14.71 -12.67 7.05
C VAL A 132 13.48 -12.70 6.14
N THR A 133 12.97 -11.55 5.73
CA THR A 133 11.82 -11.45 4.81
C THR A 133 12.09 -12.17 3.48
N CYS A 134 13.30 -12.04 2.93
CA CYS A 134 13.69 -12.75 1.71
C CYS A 134 13.74 -14.27 1.91
N ILE A 135 14.32 -14.76 3.02
CA ILE A 135 14.40 -16.19 3.32
C ILE A 135 12.99 -16.78 3.47
N LEU A 136 12.13 -16.15 4.28
CA LEU A 136 10.76 -16.60 4.50
C LEU A 136 9.92 -16.55 3.22
N THR A 137 10.12 -15.54 2.36
CA THR A 137 9.43 -15.47 1.07
C THR A 137 9.85 -16.62 0.15
N ARG A 138 11.15 -16.94 0.08
CA ARG A 138 11.64 -18.11 -0.66
C ARG A 138 11.08 -19.41 -0.12
N MET A 139 11.04 -19.57 1.21
CA MET A 139 10.41 -20.73 1.86
C MET A 139 8.93 -20.86 1.48
N ARG A 140 8.15 -19.77 1.57
CA ARG A 140 6.73 -19.76 1.22
C ARG A 140 6.48 -20.12 -0.24
N LEU A 141 7.32 -19.62 -1.15
CA LEU A 141 7.23 -19.95 -2.58
C LEU A 141 7.75 -21.35 -2.91
N GLY A 142 8.37 -22.05 -1.95
CA GLY A 142 9.05 -23.30 -2.22
C GLY A 142 10.20 -23.09 -3.20
N HIS A 143 11.03 -22.08 -2.97
CA HIS A 143 12.30 -21.80 -3.65
C HIS A 143 13.46 -21.96 -2.67
N VAL A 144 13.49 -23.10 -2.00
CA VAL A 144 14.56 -23.47 -1.07
C VAL A 144 15.38 -24.60 -1.69
N CYS A 145 16.69 -24.61 -1.45
CA CYS A 145 17.55 -25.71 -1.87
C CYS A 145 17.34 -26.93 -0.96
N SER A 146 16.10 -27.43 -0.85
CA SER A 146 15.83 -28.70 -0.17
C SER A 146 16.19 -29.87 -1.11
N PRO A 147 16.62 -31.03 -0.57
CA PRO A 147 16.91 -32.22 -1.37
C PRO A 147 15.75 -32.61 -2.31
N VAL A 148 14.51 -32.56 -1.80
CA VAL A 148 13.27 -32.76 -2.57
C VAL A 148 13.20 -31.84 -3.79
N GLN A 149 13.57 -30.56 -3.63
CA GLN A 149 13.49 -29.58 -4.69
C GLN A 149 14.65 -29.69 -5.68
N LEU A 150 15.86 -30.02 -5.21
CA LEU A 150 17.02 -30.28 -6.05
C LEU A 150 16.84 -31.56 -6.87
N ALA A 151 16.26 -32.60 -6.29
CA ALA A 151 15.88 -33.83 -6.99
C ALA A 151 14.82 -33.57 -8.07
N LYS A 152 13.83 -32.71 -7.78
CA LYS A 152 12.86 -32.27 -8.79
C LYS A 152 13.49 -31.52 -9.98
N PHE A 153 14.62 -30.84 -9.77
CA PHE A 153 15.39 -30.20 -10.84
C PHE A 153 16.45 -31.11 -11.47
N GLY A 154 16.55 -32.38 -11.05
CA GLY A 154 17.54 -33.33 -11.55
C GLY A 154 18.98 -33.03 -11.12
N ILE A 155 19.17 -32.24 -10.05
CA ILE A 155 20.49 -31.86 -9.54
C ILE A 155 21.01 -32.92 -8.53
N VAL A 156 20.11 -33.67 -7.89
CA VAL A 156 20.44 -34.71 -6.89
C VAL A 156 19.59 -35.95 -7.18
N ASP A 157 20.17 -37.14 -7.05
CA ASP A 157 19.52 -38.41 -7.43
C ASP A 157 18.39 -38.86 -6.50
N SER A 158 18.24 -38.26 -5.31
CA SER A 158 17.21 -38.63 -4.34
C SER A 158 16.61 -37.42 -3.62
N ASP A 159 15.30 -37.49 -3.41
CA ASP A 159 14.45 -36.59 -2.63
C ASP A 159 14.49 -36.89 -1.12
N LEU A 160 15.16 -37.97 -0.71
CA LEU A 160 15.35 -38.31 0.69
C LEU A 160 16.34 -37.33 1.34
N ILE A 161 15.89 -36.66 2.39
CA ILE A 161 16.79 -36.01 3.33
C ILE A 161 17.59 -37.13 3.99
N GLU A 162 18.82 -37.36 3.56
CA GLU A 162 19.76 -38.14 4.34
C GLU A 162 19.93 -37.37 5.65
N VAL A 163 19.20 -37.78 6.70
CA VAL A 163 19.37 -37.27 8.06
C VAL A 163 20.74 -37.77 8.51
N ARG A 164 21.81 -37.15 8.01
CA ARG A 164 23.12 -37.27 8.62
C ARG A 164 22.96 -36.64 9.99
N ARG A 165 22.79 -37.50 11.01
CA ARG A 165 22.96 -37.16 12.41
C ARG A 165 24.09 -36.14 12.50
N VAL A 166 23.78 -34.95 12.98
CA VAL A 166 24.82 -34.05 13.47
C VAL A 166 25.39 -34.72 14.70
N ILE A 167 26.35 -35.62 14.49
CA ILE A 167 27.24 -36.08 15.53
C ILE A 167 28.16 -34.90 15.80
N LEU A 168 27.90 -34.17 16.88
CA LEU A 168 28.80 -33.18 17.43
C LEU A 168 30.05 -33.91 17.95
N TYR A 169 30.99 -34.22 17.07
CA TYR A 169 32.36 -34.49 17.46
C TYR A 169 33.28 -33.67 16.55
N GLY A 170 33.92 -32.68 17.17
CA GLY A 170 34.82 -31.77 16.50
C GLY A 170 36.03 -32.50 15.93
N ARG A 171 36.32 -32.26 14.65
CA ARG A 171 37.64 -31.85 14.18
C ARG A 171 37.64 -31.56 12.67
N LYS A 172 38.42 -30.51 12.37
CA LYS A 172 39.04 -30.10 11.10
C LYS A 172 38.14 -29.60 9.97
N VAL A 173 38.27 -28.29 9.80
CA VAL A 173 38.09 -27.50 8.60
C VAL A 173 38.78 -28.17 7.42
N GLU A 174 38.02 -28.62 6.43
CA GLU A 174 38.48 -28.69 5.06
C GLU A 174 37.59 -27.79 4.20
N LYS A 175 38.25 -26.87 3.51
CA LYS A 175 37.65 -25.94 2.55
C LYS A 175 37.08 -26.76 1.40
N VAL A 176 35.77 -26.69 1.18
CA VAL A 176 35.22 -26.94 -0.16
C VAL A 176 34.90 -25.59 -0.77
N SER A 177 35.72 -25.25 -1.75
CA SER A 177 35.65 -24.08 -2.60
C SER A 177 34.32 -23.98 -3.35
N SER A 178 33.94 -22.73 -3.59
CA SER A 178 32.86 -22.24 -4.43
C SER A 178 32.42 -23.15 -5.59
N CYS A 179 31.10 -23.31 -5.73
CA CYS A 179 30.50 -23.45 -7.06
C CYS A 179 29.19 -22.66 -7.12
N CYS A 180 29.33 -21.34 -7.24
CA CYS A 180 28.27 -20.46 -7.71
C CYS A 180 28.87 -19.66 -8.87
N ALA A 181 28.94 -20.29 -10.04
CA ALA A 181 29.26 -19.64 -11.31
C ALA A 181 28.71 -20.49 -12.46
N LYS A 182 27.44 -20.25 -12.80
CA LYS A 182 26.90 -19.93 -14.12
C LYS A 182 25.38 -19.95 -14.07
#